data_AF-A0A534V3F9-F1
#
_entry.id   AF-A0A534V3F9-F1
#
_cell.length_a   1.000
_cell.length_b   1.000
_cell.length_c   1.000
_cell.angle_alpha   90.00
_cell.angle_beta   90.00
_cell.angle_gamma   90.00
#
_symmetry.space_group_name_H-M   'P 1'
#
loop_
_entity.id
_entity.type
_entity.pdbx_description
1 polymer ?
#
loop_
_entity_poly.entity_id
_entity_poly.type
_entity_poly.pdbx_seq_one_letter_code
_entity_poly.pdbx_strand_id
1 'polypeptide(L)'
;MSRLEQTSKRVIAAFAVFLVIFIGVVDFATGLELHLMFFYLLPIALVSWFVNRRTGILIAALCTLTWLLANHVGGLRYSSDLITLWNFSMRAAVSIVIA
;
A
#
# COMPACT_ATOMS: atom_id res chain seq x y z
N MET A 1 -3.35 20.19 -14.18
CA MET A 1 -4.23 19.00 -14.15
C MET A 1 -4.32 18.22 -15.47
N SER A 2 -4.10 18.83 -16.65
CA SER A 2 -4.47 18.24 -17.96
C SER A 2 -3.62 17.07 -18.51
N ARG A 3 -2.39 16.83 -18.02
CA ARG A 3 -1.52 15.76 -18.56
C ARG A 3 -1.74 14.38 -17.92
N LEU A 4 -2.20 14.33 -16.67
CA LEU A 4 -2.45 13.07 -15.97
C LEU A 4 -3.75 12.39 -16.44
N GLU A 5 -4.75 13.16 -16.85
CA GLU A 5 -6.01 12.63 -17.41
C GLU A 5 -5.85 12.06 -18.83
N GLN A 6 -4.86 12.53 -19.59
CA GLN A 6 -4.50 11.95 -20.90
C GLN A 6 -3.62 10.70 -20.78
N THR A 7 -3.08 10.42 -19.59
CA THR A 7 -2.22 9.26 -19.39
C THR A 7 -3.08 7.99 -19.35
N SER A 8 -2.69 6.96 -20.10
CA SER A 8 -3.44 5.70 -20.14
C SER A 8 -3.61 5.14 -18.73
N LYS A 9 -4.84 4.76 -18.37
CA LYS A 9 -5.17 4.14 -17.07
C LYS A 9 -4.23 2.97 -16.71
N ARG A 10 -3.72 2.26 -17.73
CA ARG A 10 -2.74 1.18 -17.58
C ARG A 10 -1.39 1.69 -17.06
N VAL A 11 -0.92 2.84 -17.53
CA VAL A 11 0.34 3.46 -17.08
C VAL A 11 0.20 3.91 -15.63
N ILE A 12 -0.93 4.50 -15.27
CA ILE A 12 -1.22 4.91 -13.88
C ILE A 12 -1.24 3.68 -12.96
N ALA A 13 -1.90 2.60 -13.36
CA ALA A 13 -1.93 1.36 -12.60
C ALA A 13 -0.53 0.71 -12.48
N ALA A 14 0.24 0.66 -13.58
CA ALA A 14 1.61 0.12 -13.57
C ALA A 14 2.54 0.94 -12.67
N PHE A 15 2.42 2.27 -12.72
CA PHE A 15 3.18 3.16 -11.85
C PHE A 15 2.79 2.99 -10.37
N ALA A 16 1.51 2.82 -10.07
CA ALA A 16 1.06 2.51 -8.72
C ALA A 16 1.63 1.17 -8.22
N VAL A 17 1.61 0.12 -9.04
CA VAL A 17 2.24 -1.17 -8.68
C VAL A 17 3.74 -1.00 -8.43
N PHE A 18 4.45 -0.25 -9.29
CA PHE A 18 5.85 0.08 -9.08
C PHE A 18 6.08 0.78 -7.73
N LEU A 19 5.25 1.77 -7.39
CA LEU A 19 5.31 2.46 -6.11
C LEU A 19 5.10 1.49 -4.94
N VAL A 20 4.12 0.58 -5.01
CA VAL A 20 3.91 -0.42 -3.95
C VAL A 20 5.15 -1.28 -3.72
N ILE A 21 5.77 -1.76 -4.80
CA ILE A 21 6.99 -2.58 -4.72
C ILE A 21 8.14 -1.75 -4.14
N PHE A 22 8.34 -0.53 -4.64
CA PHE A 22 9.40 0.35 -4.16
C PHE A 22 9.25 0.66 -2.67
N ILE A 23 8.05 1.06 -2.23
CA ILE A 23 7.77 1.32 -0.82
C ILE A 23 7.99 0.05 0.00
N GLY A 24 7.55 -1.11 -0.47
CA GLY A 24 7.78 -2.39 0.21
C GLY A 24 9.25 -2.76 0.40
N VAL A 25 10.08 -2.51 -0.62
CA VAL A 25 11.54 -2.73 -0.51
C VAL A 25 12.16 -1.76 0.49
N VAL A 26 11.76 -0.49 0.45
CA VAL A 26 12.24 0.51 1.42
C VAL A 26 11.80 0.14 2.83
N ASP A 27 10.53 -0.23 3.04
CA ASP A 27 9.93 -0.66 4.30
C ASP A 27 10.68 -1.86 4.89
N PHE A 28 11.01 -2.84 4.05
CA PHE A 28 11.85 -3.97 4.44
C PHE A 28 13.28 -3.56 4.81
N ALA A 29 13.90 -2.65 4.06
CA ALA A 29 15.28 -2.21 4.29
C ALA A 29 15.42 -1.30 5.52
N THR A 30 14.44 -0.44 5.78
CA THR A 30 14.41 0.43 6.98
C THR A 30 13.99 -0.32 8.24
N GLY A 31 13.34 -1.48 8.09
CA GLY A 31 12.90 -2.31 9.20
C GLY A 31 11.88 -1.60 10.12
N LEU A 32 11.84 -2.03 11.37
CA LEU A 32 10.95 -1.56 12.44
C LEU A 32 11.08 -0.07 12.80
N GLU A 33 12.15 0.59 12.37
CA GLU A 33 12.52 1.92 12.87
C GLU A 33 11.69 3.03 12.24
N LEU A 34 11.19 2.83 11.02
CA LEU A 34 10.38 3.82 10.30
C LEU A 34 9.01 3.26 9.91
N HIS A 35 7.95 3.95 10.34
CA HIS A 35 6.58 3.62 9.94
C HIS A 35 6.22 4.24 8.58
N LEU A 36 6.38 3.47 7.50
CA LEU A 36 6.08 3.95 6.14
C LEU A 36 4.60 3.83 5.72
N MET A 37 3.68 3.59 6.65
CA MET A 37 2.25 3.42 6.37
C MET A 37 1.67 4.56 5.51
N PHE A 38 2.08 5.80 5.79
CA PHE A 38 1.59 6.98 5.07
C PHE A 38 1.93 6.92 3.56
N PHE A 39 3.10 6.37 3.21
CA PHE A 39 3.52 6.28 1.81
C PHE A 39 2.69 5.26 1.02
N TYR A 40 2.19 4.20 1.66
CA TYR A 40 1.31 3.23 1.02
C TYR A 40 -0.06 3.82 0.61
N LEU A 41 -0.45 4.97 1.15
CA LEU A 41 -1.70 5.64 0.74
C LEU A 41 -1.58 6.33 -0.61
N LEU A 42 -0.36 6.71 -1.01
CA LEU A 42 -0.08 7.39 -2.27
C LEU A 42 -0.49 6.57 -3.50
N PRO A 43 -0.05 5.30 -3.67
CA PRO A 43 -0.46 4.49 -4.82
C PRO A 43 -1.98 4.22 -4.81
N ILE A 44 -2.61 4.07 -3.64
CA ILE A 44 -4.06 3.84 -3.52
C ILE A 44 -4.83 5.07 -4.00
N ALA A 45 -4.54 6.25 -3.45
CA ALA A 45 -5.20 7.50 -3.83
C ALA A 45 -5.03 7.79 -5.33
N LEU A 46 -3.84 7.51 -5.88
CA LEU A 46 -3.54 7.69 -7.30
C LEU A 46 -4.45 6.83 -8.20
N VAL A 47 -4.61 5.53 -7.92
CA VAL A 47 -5.48 4.68 -8.76
C VAL A 47 -6.97 4.91 -8.50
N SER A 48 -7.36 5.27 -7.27
CA SER A 48 -8.75 5.58 -6.94
C SER A 48 -9.25 6.83 -7.64
N TRP A 49 -8.41 7.88 -7.69
CA TRP A 49 -8.77 9.15 -8.30
C TRP A 49 -8.72 9.11 -9.84
N PHE A 50 -7.72 8.43 -10.42
CA PHE A 50 -7.46 8.52 -11.86
C PHE A 50 -7.87 7.28 -12.68
N VAL A 51 -8.12 6.12 -12.04
CA VAL A 51 -8.47 4.87 -12.76
C VAL A 51 -9.91 4.44 -12.49
N ASN A 52 -10.19 3.97 -11.27
CA ASN A 52 -11.50 3.67 -10.71
C ASN A 52 -11.35 3.05 -9.30
N ARG A 53 -12.47 3.04 -8.56
CA ARG A 53 -12.58 2.44 -7.21
C ARG A 53 -12.18 0.96 -7.13
N ARG A 54 -12.51 0.13 -8.13
CA ARG A 54 -12.16 -1.30 -8.09
C ARG A 54 -10.64 -1.50 -8.13
N THR A 55 -9.94 -0.73 -8.97
CA THR A 55 -8.48 -0.74 -9.03
C THR A 55 -7.87 -0.19 -7.73
N GLY A 56 -8.48 0.83 -7.12
CA GLY A 56 -8.16 1.31 -5.77
C GLY A 56 -8.14 0.20 -4.72
N ILE A 57 -9.22 -0.58 -4.65
CA ILE A 57 -9.36 -1.69 -3.70
C ILE A 57 -8.29 -2.77 -3.94
N LEU A 58 -8.00 -3.10 -5.21
CA LEU A 58 -6.95 -4.08 -5.55
C LEU A 58 -5.56 -3.60 -5.11
N ILE A 59 -5.23 -2.33 -5.32
CA ILE A 59 -3.95 -1.75 -4.89
C ILE A 59 -3.86 -1.63 -3.37
N ALA A 60 -4.97 -1.31 -2.69
CA ALA A 60 -5.06 -1.33 -1.23
C ALA A 60 -4.77 -2.73 -0.65
N ALA A 61 -5.34 -3.78 -1.25
CA ALA A 61 -5.05 -5.16 -0.88
C ALA A 61 -3.57 -5.51 -1.10
N LEU A 62 -3.01 -5.11 -2.24
CA LEU A 62 -1.59 -5.32 -2.54
C LEU A 62 -0.67 -4.63 -1.53
N CYS A 63 -0.93 -3.35 -1.20
CA CYS A 63 -0.18 -2.62 -0.18
C CYS A 63 -0.21 -3.31 1.19
N THR A 64 -1.37 -3.81 1.58
CA THR A 64 -1.55 -4.51 2.86
C THR A 64 -0.76 -5.82 2.88
N LEU A 65 -0.80 -6.58 1.77
CA LEU A 65 -0.05 -7.82 1.63
C LEU A 65 1.47 -7.59 1.60
N THR A 66 1.93 -6.58 0.88
CA THR A 66 3.36 -6.21 0.83
C THR A 66 3.90 -5.88 2.21
N TRP A 67 3.16 -5.09 3.00
CA TRP A 67 3.53 -4.83 4.38
C TRP A 67 3.56 -6.11 5.22
N LEU A 68 2.53 -6.96 5.14
CA LEU A 68 2.49 -8.21 5.90
C LEU A 68 3.71 -9.09 5.59
N LEU A 69 4.07 -9.21 4.31
CA LEU A 69 5.26 -9.93 3.86
C LEU A 69 6.55 -9.28 4.39
N ALA A 70 6.67 -7.95 4.31
CA ALA A 70 7.83 -7.23 4.82
C ALA A 70 8.02 -7.45 6.33
N ASN A 71 6.94 -7.45 7.12
CA ASN A 71 7.02 -7.76 8.55
C ASN A 71 7.41 -9.22 8.80
N HIS A 72 6.83 -10.15 8.04
CA HIS A 72 7.12 -11.56 8.25
C HIS A 72 8.57 -11.91 7.90
N VAL A 73 9.07 -11.42 6.76
CA VAL A 73 10.47 -11.62 6.32
C VAL A 73 11.44 -10.81 7.19
N GLY A 74 11.04 -9.62 7.64
CA GLY A 74 11.83 -8.76 8.53
C GLY A 74 11.97 -9.27 9.97
N GLY A 75 11.43 -10.46 10.29
CA GLY A 75 11.53 -11.07 11.63
C GLY A 75 10.72 -10.35 12.71
N LEU A 76 9.77 -9.52 12.29
CA LEU A 76 8.99 -8.61 13.12
C LEU A 76 7.97 -9.44 13.92
N ARG A 77 8.30 -9.73 15.18
CA ARG A 77 7.44 -10.47 16.10
C ARG A 77 6.71 -9.50 17.03
N TYR A 78 5.45 -9.24 16.74
CA TYR A 78 4.57 -8.57 17.70
C TYR A 78 4.38 -9.43 18.95
N SER A 79 4.14 -8.79 20.10
CA SER A 79 3.98 -9.45 21.40
C SER A 79 2.79 -10.43 21.44
N SER A 80 1.84 -10.29 20.51
CA SER A 80 0.68 -11.16 20.38
C SER A 80 0.16 -11.13 18.94
N ASP A 81 -0.36 -12.25 18.47
CA ASP A 81 -1.05 -12.36 17.18
C ASP A 81 -2.27 -11.41 17.08
N LEU A 82 -2.87 -11.04 18.22
CA LEU A 82 -3.94 -10.03 18.28
C LEU A 82 -3.47 -8.64 17.82
N ILE A 83 -2.22 -8.27 18.12
CA ILE A 83 -1.66 -6.97 17.71
C ILE A 83 -1.39 -7.00 16.20
N THR A 84 -0.91 -8.12 15.66
CA THR A 84 -0.74 -8.30 14.22
C THR A 84 -2.09 -8.18 13.50
N LEU A 85 -3.14 -8.83 14.02
CA LEU A 85 -4.49 -8.76 13.46
C LEU A 85 -5.08 -7.34 13.54
N TRP A 86 -4.86 -6.65 14.65
CA TRP A 86 -5.29 -5.26 14.84
C TRP A 86 -4.60 -4.29 13.87
N ASN A 87 -3.28 -4.41 13.70
CA ASN A 87 -2.54 -3.57 12.76
C ASN A 87 -2.97 -3.85 11.32
N PHE A 88 -3.21 -5.11 10.98
CA PHE A 88 -3.74 -5.51 9.68
C PHE A 88 -5.12 -4.89 9.43
N SER A 89 -6.04 -4.98 10.39
CA SER A 89 -7.40 -4.46 10.24
C SER A 89 -7.44 -2.94 10.11
N MET A 90 -6.65 -2.21 10.93
CA MET A 90 -6.53 -0.75 10.83
C MET A 90 -5.98 -0.31 9.48
N ARG A 91 -4.93 -0.98 8.97
CA ARG A 91 -4.36 -0.68 7.65
C ARG A 91 -5.33 -0.98 6.51
N ALA A 92 -6.02 -2.12 6.56
CA ALA A 92 -7.02 -2.47 5.57
C ALA A 92 -8.17 -1.45 5.57
N ALA A 93 -8.67 -1.06 6.75
CA ALA A 93 -9.74 -0.09 6.88
C ALA A 93 -9.36 1.28 6.28
N VAL A 94 -8.21 1.83 6.65
CA VAL A 94 -7.74 3.13 6.10
C VAL A 94 -7.54 3.05 4.59
N SER A 95 -6.97 1.95 4.10
CA SER A 95 -6.74 1.74 2.67
C SER A 95 -8.04 1.63 1.88
N ILE A 96 -9.08 0.99 2.45
CA ILE A 96 -10.42 0.88 1.86
C ILE A 96 -11.16 2.21 1.87
N VAL A 97 -11.00 3.03 2.93
CA VAL A 97 -11.63 4.36 3.00
C VAL A 97 -11.13 5.28 1.90
N ILE A 98 -9.84 5.16 1.55
CA ILE A 98 -9.21 5.95 0.49
C ILE A 98 -9.50 5.38 -0.91
N ALA A 99 -9.87 4.09 -0.98
CA ALA A 99 -10.10 3.36 -2.22
C ALA A 99 -11.41 3.70 -2.95
#